data_AF-A0A2E9GT27-F1
#
_entry.id   AF-A0A2E9GT27-F1
#
_cell.length_a   1.000
_cell.length_b   1.000
_cell.length_c   1.000
_cell.angle_alpha   90.00
_cell.angle_beta   90.00
_cell.angle_gamma   90.00
#
_symmetry.space_group_name_H-M   'P 1'
#
loop_
_entity.id
_entity.type
_entity.pdbx_description
1 polymer ?
#
loop_
_entity_poly.entity_id
_entity_poly.type
_entity_poly.pdbx_seq_one_letter_code
_entity_poly.pdbx_strand_id
1 'polypeptide(L)'
;MHPSLDPSPAPRSLPARGTTRFGPRNRHPGPPYLNTILGYTYNPVAHIDRDGRKLLARVRRIRGQIQGIEKALEGESDCTSLLQTIAATRGALNGLMAQIVEGHIREHVIDPSQPPTPEQVAAADELVDVVKAYLK
;
A
#
# COMPACT_ATOMS: atom_id res chain seq x y z
N MET A 1 60.40 -9.46 -26.72
CA MET A 1 59.45 -9.39 -25.59
C MET A 1 60.24 -8.99 -24.36
N HIS A 2 60.33 -7.68 -24.10
CA HIS A 2 61.07 -7.14 -22.96
C HIS A 2 60.12 -7.02 -21.75
N PRO A 3 60.48 -7.57 -20.58
CA PRO A 3 59.83 -7.31 -19.31
C PRO A 3 60.52 -6.11 -18.63
N SER A 4 59.75 -5.14 -18.14
CA SER A 4 60.28 -4.06 -17.30
C SER A 4 59.80 -4.27 -15.86
N LEU A 5 60.78 -4.43 -14.97
CA LEU A 5 60.66 -4.50 -13.52
C LEU A 5 60.40 -3.11 -12.89
N ASP A 6 59.47 -3.08 -11.92
CA ASP A 6 59.43 -2.42 -10.58
C ASP A 6 59.68 -0.88 -10.40
N PRO A 7 59.36 -0.23 -9.24
CA PRO A 7 58.81 -0.72 -7.94
C PRO A 7 57.70 0.17 -7.27
N SER A 8 57.21 -0.27 -6.09
CA SER A 8 56.46 0.47 -5.02
C SER A 8 57.43 1.07 -3.95
N PRO A 9 57.11 1.85 -2.86
CA PRO A 9 55.93 2.67 -2.41
C PRO A 9 56.22 4.08 -1.75
N ALA A 10 55.12 4.83 -1.44
CA ALA A 10 54.87 5.79 -0.30
C ALA A 10 55.36 7.29 -0.33
N PRO A 11 54.90 8.19 0.59
CA PRO A 11 53.54 8.76 0.81
C PRO A 11 53.50 10.32 0.99
N ARG A 12 52.31 10.90 1.29
CA ARG A 12 51.96 12.29 1.74
C ARG A 12 51.49 13.24 0.62
N SER A 13 50.48 14.12 0.76
CA SER A 13 49.95 14.86 1.92
C SER A 13 48.47 15.30 1.70
N LEU A 14 47.69 15.36 2.79
CA LEU A 14 46.38 16.02 2.87
C LEU A 14 46.50 17.55 2.72
N PRO A 15 45.57 18.23 2.03
CA PRO A 15 45.33 19.65 2.27
C PRO A 15 44.01 19.92 3.02
N ALA A 16 44.20 20.62 4.14
CA ALA A 16 43.42 21.68 4.77
C ALA A 16 41.87 21.73 4.67
N ARG A 17 41.27 21.84 5.87
CA ARG A 17 39.92 22.30 6.18
C ARG A 17 39.52 23.53 5.35
N GLY A 18 38.51 23.38 4.48
CA GLY A 18 37.74 24.48 3.92
C GLY A 18 36.41 24.61 4.66
N THR A 19 36.22 25.73 5.35
CA THR A 19 34.97 26.11 6.02
C THR A 19 33.92 26.50 4.97
N THR A 20 33.03 25.59 4.58
CA THR A 20 31.87 25.93 3.76
C THR A 20 30.66 26.20 4.65
N ARG A 21 30.28 27.48 4.63
CA ARG A 21 29.13 28.11 5.28
C ARG A 21 27.83 27.48 4.75
N PHE A 22 27.21 26.58 5.51
CA PHE A 22 25.87 26.06 5.23
C PHE A 22 24.82 27.12 5.58
N GLY A 23 24.27 27.80 4.57
CA GLY A 23 23.04 28.59 4.71
C GLY A 23 21.80 27.71 4.94
N PRO A 24 20.68 28.28 5.42
CA PRO A 24 19.50 27.48 5.76
C PRO A 24 18.88 26.92 4.48
N ARG A 25 18.96 25.60 4.30
CA ARG A 25 18.24 24.89 3.24
C ARG A 25 16.75 25.02 3.52
N ASN A 26 16.03 25.74 2.65
CA ASN A 26 14.57 25.70 2.55
C ASN A 26 14.12 24.23 2.46
N ARG A 27 13.57 23.72 3.57
CA ARG A 27 12.85 22.45 3.59
C ARG A 27 11.49 22.69 2.95
N HIS A 28 11.37 22.41 1.66
CA HIS A 28 10.05 22.15 1.09
C HIS A 28 9.51 20.86 1.74
N PRO A 29 8.29 20.86 2.29
CA PRO A 29 7.67 19.63 2.73
C PRO A 29 7.37 18.78 1.49
N GLY A 30 7.90 17.56 1.44
CA GLY A 30 7.51 16.58 0.42
C GLY A 30 6.01 16.26 0.51
N PRO A 31 5.43 15.62 -0.52
CA PRO A 31 4.01 15.28 -0.54
C PRO A 31 3.65 14.38 0.67
N PRO A 32 2.48 14.57 1.29
CA PRO A 32 2.18 14.11 2.66
C PRO A 32 2.03 12.58 2.84
N TYR A 33 2.40 11.77 1.85
CA TYR A 33 2.21 10.31 1.84
C TYR A 33 3.49 9.50 1.57
N LEU A 34 4.66 10.16 1.44
CA LEU A 34 5.94 9.46 1.31
C LEU A 34 6.68 9.48 2.66
N ASN A 35 6.67 8.36 3.37
CA ASN A 35 7.50 8.20 4.56
C ASN A 35 8.85 7.59 4.14
N THR A 36 9.94 8.36 4.19
CA THR A 36 11.29 7.88 3.83
C THR A 36 11.91 7.17 5.03
N ILE A 37 11.75 5.85 5.11
CA ILE A 37 12.60 5.00 5.96
C ILE A 37 13.61 4.31 5.02
N LEU A 38 14.91 4.54 5.23
CA LEU A 38 16.02 3.84 4.56
C LEU A 38 16.07 3.90 3.01
N GLY A 39 15.60 4.99 2.39
CA GLY A 39 15.85 5.25 0.97
C GLY A 39 14.98 4.49 -0.04
N TYR A 40 13.93 3.79 0.42
CA TYR A 40 12.95 3.13 -0.45
C TYR A 40 11.67 3.97 -0.60
N THR A 41 11.16 4.11 -1.83
CA THR A 41 9.83 4.66 -2.09
C THR A 41 8.78 3.63 -1.70
N TYR A 42 8.40 3.59 -0.43
CA TYR A 42 7.29 2.77 0.06
C TYR A 42 5.97 3.46 -0.29
N ASN A 43 5.21 2.90 -1.25
CA ASN A 43 3.85 3.35 -1.55
C ASN A 43 2.85 2.35 -0.95
N PRO A 44 2.33 2.59 0.27
CA PRO A 44 1.39 1.69 0.95
C PRO A 44 0.03 1.53 0.24
N VAL A 45 -0.16 2.25 -0.87
CA VAL A 45 -1.43 2.42 -1.59
C VAL A 45 -1.32 1.95 -3.06
N ALA A 46 -0.20 1.31 -3.45
CA ALA A 46 0.07 0.92 -4.85
C ALA A 46 -1.04 0.02 -5.45
N HIS A 47 -1.54 -0.95 -4.67
CA HIS A 47 -2.65 -1.82 -5.09
C HIS A 47 -3.97 -1.06 -5.29
N ILE A 48 -4.19 -0.01 -4.50
CA ILE A 48 -5.41 0.82 -4.55
C ILE A 48 -5.42 1.68 -5.81
N ASP A 49 -4.27 2.08 -6.35
CA ASP A 49 -4.20 2.86 -7.59
C ASP A 49 -4.49 1.98 -8.82
N ARG A 50 -3.97 0.75 -8.86
CA ARG A 50 -4.19 -0.21 -9.97
C ARG A 50 -5.64 -0.69 -10.06
N ASP A 51 -6.25 -1.03 -8.92
CA ASP A 51 -7.64 -1.49 -8.87
C ASP A 51 -8.64 -0.38 -8.51
N GLY A 52 -8.19 0.88 -8.46
CA GLY A 52 -8.98 2.02 -7.97
C GLY A 52 -10.34 2.18 -8.66
N ARG A 53 -10.42 1.93 -9.98
CA ARG A 53 -11.69 1.97 -10.73
C ARG A 53 -12.70 0.93 -10.24
N LYS A 54 -12.24 -0.30 -9.95
CA LYS A 54 -13.11 -1.39 -9.47
C LYS A 54 -13.56 -1.14 -8.03
N LEU A 55 -12.63 -0.72 -7.17
CA LEU A 55 -12.92 -0.38 -5.78
C LEU A 55 -13.91 0.79 -5.71
N LEU A 56 -13.71 1.82 -6.53
CA LEU A 56 -14.62 2.96 -6.62
C LEU A 56 -16.03 2.55 -7.10
N ALA A 57 -16.14 1.63 -8.05
CA ALA A 57 -17.43 1.10 -8.50
C ALA A 57 -18.18 0.38 -7.35
N ARG A 58 -17.47 -0.38 -6.50
CA ARG A 58 -18.06 -1.01 -5.31
C ARG A 58 -18.53 0.03 -4.29
N VAL A 59 -17.72 1.03 -4.00
CA VAL A 59 -18.09 2.14 -3.11
C VAL A 59 -19.34 2.87 -3.62
N ARG A 60 -19.46 3.09 -4.94
CA ARG A 60 -20.66 3.70 -5.53
C ARG A 60 -21.92 2.84 -5.35
N ARG A 61 -21.81 1.51 -5.46
CA ARG A 61 -22.92 0.59 -5.17
C ARG A 61 -23.33 0.63 -3.70
N ILE A 62 -22.37 0.57 -2.78
CA ILE A 62 -22.60 0.65 -1.33
C ILE A 62 -23.32 1.97 -0.98
N ARG A 63 -22.88 3.08 -1.57
CA ARG A 63 -23.55 4.37 -1.40
C ARG A 63 -25.02 4.34 -1.82
N GLY A 64 -25.33 3.69 -2.95
CA GLY A 64 -26.72 3.53 -3.38
C GLY A 64 -27.55 2.71 -2.39
N GLN A 65 -26.96 1.71 -1.73
CA GLN A 65 -27.64 0.96 -0.67
C GLN A 65 -27.89 1.81 0.57
N ILE A 66 -26.92 2.62 1.00
CA ILE A 66 -27.06 3.57 2.12
C ILE A 66 -28.15 4.60 1.82
N GLN A 67 -28.17 5.16 0.62
CA GLN A 67 -29.25 6.08 0.19
C GLN A 67 -30.62 5.39 0.17
N GLY A 68 -30.66 4.09 -0.15
CA GLY A 68 -31.89 3.29 -0.04
C GLY A 68 -32.37 3.15 1.41
N ILE A 69 -31.45 2.95 2.36
CA ILE A 69 -31.75 2.90 3.79
C ILE A 69 -32.28 4.25 4.28
N GLU A 70 -31.65 5.36 3.91
CA GLU A 70 -32.12 6.71 4.25
C GLU A 70 -33.55 6.96 3.78
N LYS A 71 -33.84 6.68 2.50
CA LYS A 71 -35.20 6.81 1.93
C LYS A 71 -36.22 5.91 2.61
N ALA A 72 -35.82 4.71 2.99
CA ALA A 72 -36.68 3.79 3.70
C ALA A 72 -37.07 4.34 5.08
N LEU A 73 -36.12 4.96 5.80
CA LEU A 73 -36.37 5.57 7.10
C LEU A 73 -37.22 6.86 7.03
N GLU A 74 -37.13 7.60 5.92
CA GLU A 74 -37.91 8.83 5.69
C GLU A 74 -39.37 8.55 5.29
N GLY A 75 -39.67 7.36 4.78
CA GLY A 75 -41.01 6.95 4.36
C GLY A 75 -41.62 5.85 5.23
N GLU A 76 -42.81 5.39 4.86
CA GLU A 76 -43.40 4.16 5.39
C GLU A 76 -42.85 2.96 4.60
N SER A 77 -41.67 2.48 4.98
CA SER A 77 -41.08 1.29 4.37
C SER A 77 -41.32 0.04 5.23
N ASP A 78 -41.40 -1.11 4.56
CA ASP A 78 -41.51 -2.39 5.25
C ASP A 78 -40.20 -2.72 5.99
N CYS A 79 -40.33 -3.07 7.27
CA CYS A 79 -39.20 -3.40 8.15
C CYS A 79 -38.34 -4.55 7.58
N THR A 80 -38.97 -5.52 6.90
CA THR A 80 -38.26 -6.65 6.31
C THR A 80 -37.30 -6.21 5.21
N SER A 81 -37.78 -5.37 4.29
CA SER A 81 -36.98 -4.84 3.18
C SER A 81 -35.87 -3.88 3.65
N LEU A 82 -36.09 -3.13 4.73
CA LEU A 82 -35.03 -2.36 5.40
C LEU A 82 -33.94 -3.27 5.96
N LEU A 83 -34.31 -4.32 6.71
CA LEU A 83 -33.36 -5.29 7.27
C LEU A 83 -32.56 -6.02 6.18
N GLN A 84 -33.20 -6.38 5.07
CA GLN A 84 -32.52 -6.97 3.91
C GLN A 84 -31.50 -6.02 3.29
N THR A 85 -31.85 -4.74 3.16
CA THR A 85 -30.94 -3.72 2.60
C THR A 85 -29.74 -3.49 3.51
N ILE A 86 -29.94 -3.47 4.84
CA ILE A 86 -28.86 -3.38 5.82
C ILE A 86 -27.94 -4.60 5.72
N ALA A 87 -28.50 -5.82 5.67
CA ALA A 87 -27.72 -7.05 5.53
C ALA A 87 -26.89 -7.05 4.23
N ALA A 88 -27.49 -6.64 3.11
CA ALA A 88 -26.81 -6.52 1.83
C ALA A 88 -25.69 -5.47 1.86
N THR A 89 -25.89 -4.35 2.56
CA THR A 89 -24.89 -3.29 2.72
C THR A 89 -23.69 -3.79 3.54
N ARG A 90 -23.94 -4.53 4.63
CA ARG A 90 -22.89 -5.15 5.43
C ARG A 90 -22.05 -6.14 4.60
N GLY A 91 -22.72 -7.02 3.84
CA GLY A 91 -22.02 -7.96 2.95
C GLY A 91 -21.18 -7.26 1.87
N ALA A 92 -21.66 -6.14 1.33
CA ALA A 92 -20.91 -5.36 0.35
C ALA A 92 -19.67 -4.68 0.95
N LEU A 93 -19.76 -4.16 2.18
CA LEU A 93 -18.62 -3.59 2.93
C LEU A 93 -17.58 -4.66 3.25
N ASN A 94 -18.03 -5.81 3.73
CA ASN A 94 -17.21 -6.99 3.99
C ASN A 94 -16.43 -7.44 2.74
N GLY A 95 -17.11 -7.54 1.60
CA GLY A 95 -16.48 -7.85 0.32
C GLY A 95 -15.48 -6.80 -0.16
N LEU A 96 -15.73 -5.51 0.10
CA LEU A 96 -14.77 -4.43 -0.20
C LEU A 96 -13.52 -4.55 0.67
N MET A 97 -13.69 -4.79 1.98
CA MET A 97 -12.58 -4.97 2.92
C MET A 97 -11.69 -6.15 2.53
N ALA A 98 -12.30 -7.29 2.19
CA ALA A 98 -11.56 -8.48 1.75
C ALA A 98 -10.67 -8.21 0.53
N GLN A 99 -11.14 -7.41 -0.44
CA GLN A 99 -10.35 -7.07 -1.62
C GLN A 99 -9.16 -6.15 -1.29
N ILE A 100 -9.36 -5.17 -0.42
CA ILE A 100 -8.29 -4.26 0.00
C ILE A 100 -7.22 -5.03 0.77
N VAL A 101 -7.63 -5.89 1.72
CA VAL A 101 -6.70 -6.70 2.50
C VAL A 101 -5.93 -7.67 1.61
N GLU A 102 -6.59 -8.31 0.64
CA GLU A 102 -5.91 -9.17 -0.35
C GLU A 102 -4.84 -8.41 -1.13
N GLY A 103 -5.15 -7.22 -1.65
CA GLY A 103 -4.18 -6.38 -2.35
C GLY A 103 -3.01 -5.99 -1.44
N HIS A 104 -3.30 -5.63 -0.20
CA HIS A 104 -2.27 -5.31 0.80
C HIS A 104 -1.34 -6.49 1.09
N ILE A 105 -1.89 -7.70 1.29
CA ILE A 105 -1.09 -8.90 1.55
C ILE A 105 -0.19 -9.20 0.35
N ARG A 106 -0.75 -9.21 -0.86
CA ARG A 106 0.00 -9.58 -2.08
C ARG A 106 1.11 -8.59 -2.43
N GLU A 107 0.92 -7.30 -2.17
CA GLU A 107 1.87 -6.26 -2.59
C GLU A 107 2.82 -5.78 -1.47
N HIS A 108 2.52 -6.04 -0.20
CA HIS A 108 3.31 -5.49 0.92
C HIS A 108 3.80 -6.51 1.95
N VAL A 109 3.31 -7.76 1.95
CA VAL A 109 3.78 -8.78 2.91
C VAL A 109 5.01 -9.55 2.40
N ILE A 110 5.21 -9.60 1.09
CA ILE A 110 6.42 -10.14 0.47
C ILE A 110 7.45 -9.01 0.33
N ASP A 111 8.71 -9.27 0.67
CA ASP A 111 9.81 -8.31 0.51
C ASP A 111 9.83 -7.79 -0.94
N PRO A 112 9.56 -6.50 -1.19
CA PRO A 112 9.53 -5.96 -2.55
C PRO A 112 10.90 -5.97 -3.24
N SER A 113 11.98 -6.25 -2.50
CA SER A 113 13.35 -6.31 -2.99
C SER A 113 13.71 -7.66 -3.60
N GLN A 114 12.90 -8.70 -3.41
CA GLN A 114 13.17 -10.06 -3.89
C GLN A 114 11.91 -10.69 -4.51
N PRO A 115 12.05 -11.48 -5.59
CA PRO A 115 10.92 -12.24 -6.09
C PRO A 115 10.45 -13.24 -5.02
N PRO A 116 9.13 -13.36 -4.77
CA PRO A 116 8.61 -14.28 -3.77
C PRO A 116 8.95 -15.73 -4.10
N THR A 117 9.23 -16.52 -3.07
CA THR A 117 9.30 -17.98 -3.21
C THR A 117 7.89 -18.56 -3.40
N PRO A 118 7.75 -19.74 -4.03
CA PRO A 118 6.46 -20.42 -4.14
C PRO A 118 5.77 -20.65 -2.79
N GLU A 119 6.55 -20.92 -1.74
CA GLU A 119 6.06 -21.09 -0.36
C GLU A 119 5.48 -19.80 0.20
N GLN A 120 6.12 -18.65 -0.05
CA GLN A 120 5.62 -17.34 0.38
C GLN A 120 4.32 -16.96 -0.33
N VAL A 121 4.19 -17.28 -1.62
CA VAL A 121 2.93 -17.07 -2.37
C VAL A 121 1.82 -17.93 -1.79
N ALA A 122 2.09 -19.21 -1.53
CA ALA A 122 1.10 -20.13 -0.95
C ALA A 122 0.65 -19.68 0.44
N ALA A 123 1.57 -19.24 1.30
CA ALA A 123 1.24 -18.72 2.63
C ALA A 123 0.41 -17.42 2.57
N ALA A 124 0.69 -16.54 1.60
CA ALA A 124 -0.11 -15.34 1.37
C ALA A 124 -1.54 -15.68 0.92
N ASP A 125 -1.71 -16.66 0.02
CA ASP A 125 -3.01 -17.13 -0.42
C ASP A 125 -3.81 -17.76 0.75
N GLU A 126 -3.18 -18.58 1.59
CA GLU A 126 -3.82 -19.16 2.78
C GLU A 126 -4.31 -18.07 3.75
N LEU A 127 -3.48 -17.04 4.01
CA LEU A 127 -3.88 -15.93 4.86
C LEU A 127 -5.05 -15.15 4.27
N VAL A 128 -5.06 -14.92 2.96
CA VAL A 128 -6.17 -14.25 2.26
C VAL A 128 -7.46 -15.04 2.43
N ASP A 129 -7.41 -16.37 2.32
CA ASP A 129 -8.57 -17.23 2.48
C ASP A 129 -9.11 -17.21 3.92
N VAL A 130 -8.22 -17.24 4.92
CA VAL A 130 -8.58 -17.07 6.33
C VAL A 130 -9.28 -15.73 6.54
N VAL A 131 -8.69 -14.62 6.09
CA VAL A 131 -9.28 -13.29 6.23
C VAL A 131 -10.66 -13.23 5.56
N LYS A 132 -10.79 -13.76 4.34
CA LYS A 132 -12.09 -13.81 3.62
C LYS A 132 -13.13 -14.63 4.38
N ALA A 133 -12.73 -15.70 5.06
CA ALA A 133 -13.65 -16.53 5.84
C ALA A 133 -14.20 -15.80 7.06
N TYR A 134 -13.39 -14.94 7.71
CA TYR A 134 -13.82 -14.13 8.85
C TYR A 134 -14.62 -12.89 8.47
N LEU A 135 -14.42 -12.35 7.27
CA LEU A 135 -15.15 -11.19 6.74
C LEU A 135 -16.47 -11.56 6.05
N LYS A 136 -17.15 -12.65 6.45
CA LYS A 136 -18.47 -13.00 5.90
C LYS A 136 -19.59 -12.19 6.55
#